data_AF-A0A350UF65-F1
#
_entry.id   AF-A0A350UF65-F1
#
_cell.length_a   1.000
_cell.length_b   1.000
_cell.length_c   1.000
_cell.angle_alpha   90.00
_cell.angle_beta   90.00
_cell.angle_gamma   90.00
#
_symmetry.space_group_name_H-M   'P 1'
#
loop_
_entity.id
_entity.type
_entity.pdbx_description
1 polymer ?
#
loop_
_entity_poly.entity_id
_entity_poly.type
_entity_poly.pdbx_seq_one_letter_code
_entity_poly.pdbx_strand_id
1 'polypeptide(L)' 'MPGIDIREFIDKAGRSPFRRWFKALNATAAARVTVALTRLGQGNFSNVEGAGNGVYELKIDLGKHGEE' A
#
# COMPACT_ATOMS: atom_id res chain seq x y z
N MET A 1 -2.84 -14.82 17.14
CA MET A 1 -2.79 -13.35 17.26
C MET A 1 -3.72 -12.80 16.19
N PRO A 2 -4.69 -11.91 16.49
CA PRO A 2 -5.55 -11.37 15.45
C PRO A 2 -4.66 -10.51 14.53
N GLY A 3 -4.52 -10.94 13.28
CA GLY A 3 -3.89 -10.12 12.24
C GLY A 3 -4.77 -8.90 11.95
N ILE A 4 -4.19 -7.92 11.30
CA ILE A 4 -4.89 -6.70 10.93
C ILE A 4 -5.64 -6.95 9.62
N ASP A 5 -6.95 -6.70 9.63
CA ASP A 5 -7.78 -6.81 8.44
C ASP A 5 -7.59 -5.57 7.56
N ILE A 6 -6.99 -5.77 6.40
CA ILE A 6 -6.77 -4.70 5.41
C ILE A 6 -7.87 -4.81 4.36
N ARG A 7 -8.67 -3.75 4.25
CA ARG A 7 -9.74 -3.65 3.26
C ARG A 7 -9.46 -2.52 2.27
N GLU A 8 -9.69 -2.82 1.00
CA GLU A 8 -9.63 -1.81 -0.04
C GLU A 8 -10.84 -0.88 0.06
N PHE A 9 -10.61 0.42 -0.12
CA PHE A 9 -11.69 1.37 -0.26
C PHE A 9 -12.41 1.17 -1.59
N ILE A 10 -13.72 0.97 -1.52
CA ILE A 10 -14.60 0.88 -2.68
C ILE A 10 -15.38 2.19 -2.79
N ASP A 11 -15.28 2.84 -3.95
CA ASP A 11 -16.01 4.07 -4.25
C ASP A 11 -17.52 3.83 -4.38
N LYS A 12 -18.29 4.91 -4.48
CA LYS A 12 -19.76 4.86 -4.66
C LYS A 12 -20.21 4.12 -5.92
N ALA A 13 -19.31 3.90 -6.89
CA ALA A 13 -19.56 3.20 -8.14
C ALA A 13 -19.05 1.75 -8.11
N GLY A 14 -18.63 1.22 -6.96
CA GLY A 14 -18.14 -0.15 -6.83
C GLY A 14 -16.71 -0.36 -7.32
N ARG A 15 -15.93 0.71 -7.51
CA ARG A 15 -14.55 0.65 -8.02
C ARG A 15 -13.57 0.81 -6.87
N SER A 16 -12.48 0.05 -6.89
CA SER A 16 -11.32 0.25 -6.01
C SER A 16 -10.31 1.14 -6.73
N PRO A 17 -10.11 2.42 -6.33
CA PRO A 17 -9.06 3.27 -6.88
C PRO A 17 -7.69 2.65 -6.65
N PHE A 18 -7.49 2.01 -5.49
CA PHE A 18 -6.29 1.26 -5.16
C PHE A 18 -6.02 0.18 -6.21
N ARG A 19 -7.00 -0.69 -6.51
CA ARG A 19 -6.84 -1.77 -7.49
C ARG A 19 -6.54 -1.26 -8.89
N ARG A 20 -7.14 -0.13 -9.27
CA ARG A 20 -6.88 0.50 -10.58
C ARG A 20 -5.44 1.00 -10.68
N TRP A 21 -4.96 1.69 -9.65
CA TRP A 21 -3.56 2.14 -9.59
C TRP A 21 -2.59 0.96 -9.51
N PHE A 22 -2.87 -0.05 -8.67
CA PHE A 22 -2.03 -1.23 -8.50
C PHE A 22 -1.87 -2.02 -9.80
N LYS A 23 -2.94 -2.15 -10.61
CA LYS A 23 -2.88 -2.78 -11.93
C LYS A 23 -2.05 -2.00 -12.95
N ALA A 24 -1.84 -0.70 -12.75
CA ALA A 24 -1.00 0.12 -13.61
C ALA A 24 0.49 0.08 -13.21
N LEU A 25 0.83 -0.52 -12.06
CA LEU A 25 2.21 -0.69 -11.62
C LEU A 25 2.93 -1.79 -12.41
N ASN A 26 4.24 -1.60 -12.60
CA ASN A 26 5.10 -2.68 -13.08
C ASN A 26 5.23 -3.80 -12.03
N ALA A 27 5.67 -4.98 -12.46
CA ALA A 27 5.76 -6.16 -11.60
C ALA A 27 6.60 -5.92 -10.32
N THR A 28 7.70 -5.17 -10.44
CA THR A 28 8.60 -4.84 -9.32
C THR A 28 7.92 -3.96 -8.27
N ALA A 29 7.23 -2.90 -8.71
CA ALA A 29 6.50 -1.99 -7.83
C ALA A 29 5.29 -2.70 -7.19
N ALA A 30 4.54 -3.49 -7.96
CA ALA A 30 3.43 -4.29 -7.46
C ALA A 30 3.89 -5.28 -6.37
N ALA A 31 5.01 -5.98 -6.58
CA ALA A 31 5.57 -6.90 -5.59
C ALA A 31 5.94 -6.19 -4.28
N ARG A 32 6.56 -5.00 -4.35
CA ARG A 32 6.90 -4.20 -3.17
C ARG A 32 5.66 -3.76 -2.39
N VAL A 33 4.61 -3.31 -3.08
CA VAL A 33 3.33 -2.96 -2.47
C VAL A 33 2.72 -4.16 -1.75
N THR A 34 2.70 -5.34 -2.39
CA THR A 34 2.21 -6.58 -1.77
C THR A 34 2.98 -6.94 -0.50
N VAL A 35 4.33 -6.84 -0.51
CA VAL A 35 5.14 -7.10 0.69
C VAL A 35 4.80 -6.11 1.80
N ALA A 36 4.61 -4.84 1.46
CA ALA A 36 4.28 -3.81 2.42
C ALA A 36 2.89 -4.04 3.06
N LEU A 37 1.89 -4.44 2.27
CA LEU A 37 0.56 -4.83 2.75
C LEU A 37 0.62 -6.06 3.67
N THR A 38 1.37 -7.10 3.30
CA THR A 38 1.52 -8.30 4.14
C THR A 38 2.13 -7.97 5.50
N ARG A 39 3.15 -7.10 5.53
CA ARG A 39 3.78 -6.64 6.78
C ARG A 39 2.82 -5.82 7.64
N LEU A 40 2.02 -4.96 7.01
CA LEU A 40 0.94 -4.23 7.68
C LEU A 40 -0.09 -5.18 8.31
N GLY A 41 -0.49 -6.23 7.59
CA GLY A 41 -1.42 -7.26 8.08
C GLY A 41 -0.87 -8.04 9.28
N GLN A 42 0.46 -8.15 9.37
CA GLN A 42 1.18 -8.74 10.49
C GLN A 42 1.39 -7.78 11.67
N GLY A 43 0.89 -6.53 11.58
CA GLY A 43 1.06 -5.51 12.63
C GLY A 43 2.42 -4.83 12.61
N ASN A 44 3.17 -4.95 11.52
CA ASN A 44 4.51 -4.37 11.39
C ASN A 44 4.42 -2.97 10.76
N PHE A 45 4.10 -1.98 11.60
CA PHE A 45 3.85 -0.59 11.24
C PHE A 45 5.09 0.31 11.22
N SER A 46 6.30 -0.22 11.38
CA SER A 46 7.50 0.60 11.59
C SER A 46 7.83 1.57 10.43
N ASN A 47 7.21 1.42 9.27
CA ASN A 47 7.34 2.33 8.11
C ASN A 47 6.08 3.16 7.82
N VAL A 48 5.15 3.23 8.77
CA VAL A 48 3.89 3.96 8.66
C VAL A 48 4.03 5.27 9.42
N GLU A 49 4.01 6.37 8.68
CA GLU A 49 3.99 7.71 9.26
C GLU A 49 2.55 8.23 9.32
N GLY A 50 2.19 8.91 10.40
CA GLY A 50 0.89 9.55 10.52
C GLY A 50 0.83 10.79 9.62
N ALA A 51 -0.05 10.78 8.63
CA ALA A 51 -0.29 11.93 7.75
C ALA A 51 -1.23 12.99 8.38
N GLY A 52 -1.74 12.70 9.57
CA GLY A 52 -2.71 13.53 10.28
C GLY A 52 -4.15 13.17 9.94
N ASN A 53 -5.10 13.69 10.73
CA ASN A 53 -6.54 13.51 10.53
C ASN A 53 -7.04 12.04 10.52
N GLY A 54 -6.34 11.14 11.22
CA GLY A 54 -6.65 9.71 11.23
C GLY A 54 -6.19 8.95 9.98
N VAL A 55 -5.42 9.60 9.11
CA VAL A 55 -4.81 9.00 7.92
C VAL A 55 -3.35 8.64 8.22
N TYR A 56 -2.95 7.47 7.76
CA TYR A 56 -1.60 6.97 7.86
C TYR A 56 -1.06 6.73 6.46
N GLU A 57 0.18 7.17 6.21
CA GLU A 57 0.88 6.97 4.95
C GLU A 57 1.96 5.90 5.12
N LEU A 58 1.91 4.89 4.26
CA LEU A 58 2.97 3.90 4.12
C LEU A 58 3.88 4.34 2.97
N LYS A 59 5.03 4.92 3.31
CA LYS A 59 6.05 5.25 2.31
C LYS A 59 6.74 3.98 1.87
N ILE A 60 6.61 3.64 0.60
CA ILE A 60 7.36 2.54 -0.03
C ILE A 60 8.44 3.20 -0.88
N ASP A 61 9.69 3.12 -0.44
CA ASP A 61 10.81 3.62 -1.23
C ASP A 61 10.99 2.73 -2.46
N LEU A 62 10.49 3.22 -3.59
CA LEU A 62 10.73 2.67 -4.91
C LEU A 62 12.06 3.25 -5.38
N GLY A 63 13.17 2.79 -4.78
CA GLY A 63 14.53 3.20 -5.14
C GLY A 63 14.65 3.51 -6.63
N LYS A 64 15.00 4.77 -6.90
CA LYS A 64 15.06 5.47 -8.18
C LYS A 64 15.31 4.49 -9.33
N HIS A 65 14.37 4.40 -10.27
CA HIS A 65 14.69 3.83 -11.58
C HIS A 65 15.87 4.62 -12.11
N GLY A 66 16.98 3.94 -12.43
CA GLY A 66 18.15 4.58 -13.00
C GLY A 66 17.73 5.46 -14.16
N GLU A 67 18.11 6.73 -14.08
CA GLU A 67 18.26 7.58 -15.26
C GLU A 67 19.27 6.86 -16.17
N GLU A 68 18.82 6.51 -17.38
CA GLU A 68 19.67 6.11 -18.49
C GLU A 68 20.42 7.34 -19.05
#